data_AF-A0A6A5P3I1-F1
#
_entry.id   AF-A0A6A5P3I1-F1
#
_cell.length_a   1.000
_cell.length_b   1.000
_cell.length_c   1.000
_cell.angle_alpha   90.00
_cell.angle_beta   90.00
_cell.angle_gamma   90.00
#
_symmetry.space_group_name_H-M   'P 1'
#
loop_
_entity.id
_entity.type
_entity.pdbx_description
1 polymer ?
#
loop_
_entity_poly.entity_id
_entity_poly.type
_entity_poly.pdbx_seq_one_letter_code
_entity_poly.pdbx_strand_id
1 'polypeptide(L)'
;MTSTLNMSAYHYVLLILWITLSTPFNGDMYLTEALNGGFGVELIHRDSPKSPFYNSSETQIERMTNVIRRSFERVKHFYPEDGVNYRVMQVPITNANGQYLMKFSIGTPKFDVMAMADIGSDLVWVQCQPCKKCYKQTNPIFDPSKSKTYKLVGCSSEACKLIEKNNCQKASSSIKCQYTMEYVDEAVSSGDVAQETFTFGTNIKNPLDRFDKIIFGCGDNNQGHFDPKSAGIVGLGNGVASLTSQLGAVIDNKFSYCLAQEHDKPSLLNFGEKAVVSGPGTVSTPLVFGRSPSYYYLYSKILSLEAQLKLTSSLVLIGRRK
;
A
#
# COMPACT_ATOMS: atom_id res chain seq x y z
N MET A 1 -73.40 6.02 37.77
CA MET A 1 -72.15 5.31 38.10
C MET A 1 -71.46 4.94 36.81
N THR A 2 -70.48 5.72 36.38
CA THR A 2 -69.53 5.36 35.31
C THR A 2 -68.30 6.25 35.49
N SER A 3 -67.30 5.72 36.18
CA SER A 3 -65.98 6.34 36.32
C SER A 3 -65.17 6.07 35.06
N THR A 4 -64.90 7.10 34.26
CA THR A 4 -63.89 7.02 33.21
C THR A 4 -62.53 7.37 33.82
N LEU A 5 -61.77 6.36 34.22
CA LEU A 5 -60.36 6.51 34.58
C LEU A 5 -59.53 6.61 33.30
N ASN A 6 -58.75 7.68 33.23
CA ASN A 6 -57.89 8.08 32.12
C ASN A 6 -56.64 7.17 32.07
N MET A 7 -56.54 6.28 31.08
CA MET A 7 -55.49 5.23 31.02
C MET A 7 -54.43 5.48 29.93
N SER A 8 -54.19 6.75 29.55
CA SER A 8 -53.36 7.08 28.38
C SER A 8 -51.85 7.26 28.64
N ALA A 9 -51.37 7.32 29.89
CA ALA A 9 -49.93 7.59 30.14
C ALA A 9 -49.11 6.32 30.44
N TYR A 10 -49.70 5.31 31.09
CA TYR A 10 -48.97 4.11 31.52
C TYR A 10 -48.62 3.15 30.39
N HIS A 11 -49.41 3.10 29.32
CA HIS A 11 -49.12 2.23 28.17
C HIS A 11 -47.94 2.72 27.32
N TYR A 12 -47.75 4.04 27.20
CA TYR A 12 -46.62 4.59 26.43
C TYR A 12 -45.27 4.40 27.14
N VAL A 13 -45.23 4.48 28.47
CA VAL A 13 -44.00 4.27 29.25
C VAL A 13 -43.56 2.80 29.22
N LEU A 14 -44.50 1.85 29.30
CA LEU A 14 -44.19 0.42 29.20
C LEU A 14 -43.73 0.00 27.80
N LEU A 15 -44.24 0.64 26.73
CA LEU A 15 -43.82 0.34 25.36
C LEU A 15 -42.37 0.80 25.08
N ILE A 16 -41.96 1.95 25.65
CA ILE A 16 -40.58 2.45 25.51
C ILE A 16 -39.59 1.56 26.29
N LEU A 17 -39.97 1.09 27.48
CA LEU A 17 -39.16 0.16 28.27
C LEU A 17 -38.97 -1.20 27.59
N TRP A 18 -39.96 -1.71 26.85
CA TRP A 18 -39.82 -2.94 26.07
C TRP A 18 -38.90 -2.78 24.86
N ILE A 19 -38.92 -1.64 24.16
CA ILE A 19 -38.02 -1.38 23.02
C ILE A 19 -36.56 -1.28 23.47
N THR A 20 -36.28 -0.82 24.70
CA THR A 20 -34.92 -0.78 25.24
C THR A 20 -34.41 -2.11 25.81
N LEU A 21 -35.29 -3.10 26.05
CA LEU A 21 -34.91 -4.39 26.66
C LEU A 21 -34.94 -5.59 25.69
N SER A 22 -35.33 -5.41 24.43
CA SER A 22 -35.37 -6.49 23.43
C SER A 22 -34.48 -6.30 22.21
N THR A 23 -33.56 -5.33 22.19
CA THR A 23 -32.44 -5.38 21.25
C THR A 23 -31.34 -6.21 21.88
N PRO A 24 -31.03 -7.43 21.38
CA PRO A 24 -29.76 -8.04 21.70
C PRO A 24 -28.70 -7.11 21.10
N PHE A 25 -28.07 -6.31 21.95
CA PHE A 25 -26.82 -5.64 21.63
C PHE A 25 -25.76 -6.75 21.59
N ASN A 26 -25.82 -7.56 20.53
CA ASN A 26 -24.78 -8.50 20.17
C ASN A 26 -23.57 -7.64 19.76
N GLY A 27 -22.48 -7.84 20.49
CA GLY A 27 -21.37 -6.92 20.56
C GLY A 27 -20.69 -6.65 19.22
N ASP A 28 -20.58 -5.37 18.88
CA ASP A 28 -19.53 -4.82 18.03
C ASP A 28 -18.76 -3.66 18.70
N MET A 29 -19.14 -3.27 19.93
CA MET A 29 -18.47 -2.19 20.65
C MET A 29 -17.18 -2.63 21.38
N TYR A 30 -16.97 -3.93 21.58
CA TYR A 30 -15.71 -4.46 22.12
C TYR A 30 -14.65 -4.73 21.04
N LEU A 31 -15.03 -4.89 19.77
CA LEU A 31 -14.08 -5.19 18.69
C LEU A 31 -13.29 -3.96 18.25
N THR A 32 -13.92 -2.79 18.29
CA THR A 32 -13.33 -1.49 17.90
C THR A 32 -12.26 -1.04 18.90
N GLU A 33 -12.47 -1.23 20.21
CA GLU A 33 -11.44 -0.95 21.22
C GLU A 33 -10.30 -1.99 21.23
N ALA A 34 -10.59 -3.26 20.89
CA ALA A 34 -9.58 -4.33 20.83
C ALA A 34 -8.62 -4.23 19.61
N LEU A 35 -8.96 -3.44 18.58
CA LEU A 35 -8.16 -3.27 17.35
C LEU A 35 -7.29 -2.01 17.33
N ASN A 36 -7.29 -1.17 18.38
CA ASN A 36 -6.45 0.04 18.47
C ASN A 36 -4.93 -0.24 18.68
N GLY A 37 -4.42 -1.33 18.11
CA GLY A 37 -3.00 -1.70 18.09
C GLY A 37 -2.42 -1.61 16.68
N GLY A 38 -1.21 -1.08 16.56
CA GLY A 38 -0.49 -1.01 15.29
C GLY A 38 0.38 -2.23 15.01
N PHE A 39 0.69 -2.46 13.73
CA PHE A 39 1.65 -3.49 13.30
C PHE A 39 2.75 -2.86 12.42
N GLY A 40 3.86 -3.59 12.29
CA GLY A 40 5.00 -3.16 11.48
C GLY A 40 5.38 -4.24 10.49
N VAL A 41 5.79 -3.82 9.29
CA VAL A 41 6.27 -4.69 8.22
C VAL A 41 7.70 -4.26 7.89
N GLU A 42 8.59 -5.24 7.73
CA GLU A 42 9.95 -4.96 7.28
C GLU A 42 9.94 -4.49 5.82
N LEU A 43 10.57 -3.34 5.58
CA LEU A 43 10.98 -2.90 4.25
C LEU A 43 12.40 -3.37 4.02
N ILE A 44 12.59 -4.24 3.03
CA ILE A 44 13.87 -4.86 2.73
C ILE A 44 14.59 -3.96 1.72
N HIS A 45 15.69 -3.34 2.13
CA HIS A 45 16.53 -2.55 1.22
C HIS A 45 17.05 -3.44 0.08
N ARG A 46 17.09 -2.93 -1.15
CA ARG A 46 17.54 -3.65 -2.35
C ARG A 46 18.90 -4.32 -2.17
N ASP A 47 19.83 -3.61 -1.54
CA ASP A 47 21.21 -4.06 -1.30
C ASP A 47 21.36 -4.84 0.03
N SER A 48 20.27 -5.16 0.73
CA SER A 48 20.30 -5.97 1.95
C SER A 48 20.58 -7.43 1.63
N PRO A 49 21.32 -8.19 2.48
CA PRO A 49 21.46 -9.65 2.32
C PRO A 49 20.12 -10.42 2.28
N LYS A 50 19.04 -9.84 2.82
CA LYS A 50 17.68 -10.41 2.76
C LYS A 50 16.97 -10.19 1.41
N SER A 51 17.51 -9.30 0.57
CA SER A 51 16.94 -8.95 -0.72
C SER A 51 17.35 -9.98 -1.79
N PRO A 52 16.44 -10.38 -2.68
CA PRO A 52 16.78 -11.22 -3.82
C PRO A 52 17.69 -10.48 -4.80
N PHE A 53 17.77 -9.15 -4.72
CA PHE A 53 18.68 -8.34 -5.54
C PHE A 53 20.10 -8.26 -4.97
N TYR A 54 20.36 -8.79 -3.77
CA TYR A 54 21.67 -8.75 -3.16
C TYR A 54 22.72 -9.45 -4.05
N ASN A 55 23.81 -8.74 -4.31
CA ASN A 55 24.98 -9.30 -4.97
C ASN A 55 26.14 -9.32 -3.98
N SER A 56 26.45 -10.49 -3.42
CA SER A 56 27.51 -10.63 -2.39
C SER A 56 28.91 -10.24 -2.88
N SER A 57 29.12 -10.17 -4.19
CA SER A 57 30.42 -9.80 -4.79
C SER A 57 30.61 -8.29 -4.93
N GLU A 58 29.56 -7.47 -4.75
CA GLU A 58 29.69 -6.01 -4.81
C GLU A 58 30.37 -5.44 -3.57
N THR A 59 31.36 -4.60 -3.80
CA THR A 59 32.03 -3.79 -2.78
C THR A 59 31.13 -2.67 -2.27
N GLN A 60 31.46 -2.12 -1.09
CA GLN A 60 30.73 -0.99 -0.52
C GLN A 60 30.75 0.26 -1.43
N ILE A 61 31.86 0.50 -2.15
CA ILE A 61 31.99 1.62 -3.08
C ILE A 61 31.09 1.44 -4.30
N GLU A 62 31.01 0.22 -4.84
CA GLU A 62 30.11 -0.09 -5.96
C GLU A 62 28.64 0.09 -5.55
N ARG A 63 28.25 -0.39 -4.35
CA ARG A 63 26.90 -0.14 -3.81
C ARG A 63 26.59 1.35 -3.69
N MET A 64 27.51 2.13 -3.13
CA MET A 64 27.35 3.58 -3.03
C MET A 64 27.22 4.24 -4.40
N THR A 65 28.06 3.84 -5.36
CA THR A 65 28.02 4.33 -6.74
C THR A 65 26.66 4.02 -7.38
N ASN A 66 26.15 2.81 -7.18
CA ASN A 66 24.85 2.39 -7.66
C ASN A 66 23.70 3.21 -7.02
N VAL A 67 23.77 3.53 -5.73
CA VAL A 67 22.79 4.42 -5.06
C VAL A 67 22.81 5.82 -5.67
N ILE A 68 24.00 6.41 -5.85
CA ILE A 68 24.18 7.73 -6.45
C ILE A 68 23.60 7.74 -7.88
N ARG A 69 23.95 6.73 -8.68
CA ARG A 69 23.45 6.57 -10.04
C ARG A 69 21.92 6.50 -10.08
N ARG A 70 21.29 5.67 -9.24
CA ARG A 70 19.82 5.60 -9.13
C ARG A 70 19.20 6.94 -8.72
N SER A 71 19.88 7.72 -7.87
CA SER A 71 19.41 9.07 -7.49
C SER A 71 19.44 10.04 -8.67
N PHE A 72 20.51 10.02 -9.48
CA PHE A 72 20.58 10.85 -10.70
C PHE A 72 19.52 10.45 -11.73
N GLU A 73 19.29 9.15 -11.93
CA GLU A 73 18.24 8.69 -12.85
C GLU A 73 16.85 9.14 -12.40
N ARG A 74 16.56 9.12 -11.09
CA ARG A 74 15.32 9.68 -10.53
C ARG A 74 15.20 11.18 -10.80
N VAL A 75 16.28 11.95 -10.68
CA VAL A 75 16.25 13.40 -10.95
C VAL A 75 16.00 13.67 -12.44
N LYS A 76 16.77 13.04 -13.34
CA LYS A 76 16.56 13.15 -14.79
C LYS A 76 15.12 12.81 -15.19
N HIS A 77 14.56 11.82 -14.52
CA HIS A 77 13.18 11.40 -14.74
C HIS A 77 12.15 12.50 -14.38
N PHE A 78 12.31 13.20 -13.24
CA PHE A 78 11.42 14.29 -12.85
C PHE A 78 11.70 15.61 -13.60
N TYR A 79 12.93 15.81 -14.06
CA TYR A 79 13.40 17.02 -14.73
C TYR A 79 14.11 16.67 -16.04
N PRO A 80 13.37 16.21 -17.07
CA PRO A 80 13.95 15.77 -18.34
C PRO A 80 14.56 16.93 -19.16
N GLU A 81 14.20 18.17 -18.84
CA GLU A 81 14.56 19.40 -19.60
C GLU A 81 15.84 20.09 -19.11
N ASP A 82 16.41 19.70 -17.96
CA ASP A 82 17.62 20.34 -17.44
C ASP A 82 18.86 19.74 -18.10
N GLY A 83 19.36 20.44 -19.13
CA GLY A 83 20.59 20.15 -19.89
C GLY A 83 21.89 20.22 -19.07
N VAL A 84 21.90 19.71 -17.84
CA VAL A 84 23.08 19.61 -17.01
C VAL A 84 23.93 18.45 -17.53
N ASN A 85 24.99 18.79 -18.27
CA ASN A 85 26.02 17.88 -18.74
C ASN A 85 26.85 17.37 -17.55
N TYR A 86 26.28 16.45 -16.77
CA TYR A 86 27.08 15.62 -15.88
C TYR A 86 27.91 14.70 -16.77
N ARG A 87 29.24 14.88 -16.79
CA ARG A 87 30.18 13.93 -17.38
C ARG A 87 30.12 12.62 -16.59
N VAL A 88 29.07 11.83 -16.79
CA VAL A 88 28.92 10.50 -16.19
C VAL A 88 29.54 9.52 -17.17
N MET A 89 30.64 8.91 -16.72
CA MET A 89 31.26 7.77 -17.38
C MET A 89 30.18 6.73 -17.67
N GLN A 90 29.98 6.38 -18.94
CA GLN A 90 28.96 5.39 -19.34
C GLN A 90 29.36 4.01 -18.82
N VAL A 91 28.82 3.65 -17.67
CA VAL A 91 28.84 2.30 -17.08
C VAL A 91 27.44 1.71 -17.29
N PRO A 92 27.30 0.40 -17.60
CA PRO A 92 26.03 -0.24 -17.93
C PRO A 92 24.88 0.19 -17.01
N ILE A 93 23.82 0.65 -17.66
CA ILE A 93 22.62 1.20 -17.02
C ILE A 93 21.91 0.08 -16.27
N THR A 94 21.91 0.12 -14.94
CA THR A 94 21.01 -0.70 -14.13
C THR A 94 19.77 0.14 -13.83
N ASN A 95 18.63 -0.12 -14.49
CA ASN A 95 17.42 0.69 -14.35
C ASN A 95 17.03 0.94 -12.89
N ALA A 96 16.45 2.12 -12.64
CA ALA A 96 16.11 2.64 -11.31
C ALA A 96 14.90 1.91 -10.71
N ASN A 97 15.05 0.60 -10.50
CA ASN A 97 14.06 -0.23 -9.81
C ASN A 97 14.01 0.18 -8.33
N GLY A 98 12.81 0.29 -7.77
CA GLY A 98 12.54 0.79 -6.41
C GLY A 98 13.51 0.28 -5.34
N GLN A 99 13.77 1.10 -4.32
CA GLN A 99 14.84 0.82 -3.35
C GLN A 99 14.44 -0.19 -2.27
N TYR A 100 13.14 -0.38 -2.05
CA TYR A 100 12.62 -1.19 -0.95
C TYR A 100 11.60 -2.21 -1.45
N LEU A 101 11.75 -3.42 -0.95
CA LEU A 101 10.83 -4.53 -1.15
C LEU A 101 10.00 -4.75 0.11
N MET A 102 8.79 -5.26 -0.09
CA MET A 102 7.92 -5.70 0.98
C MET A 102 7.63 -7.19 0.80
N LYS A 103 7.80 -7.97 1.86
CA LYS A 103 7.41 -9.38 1.90
C LYS A 103 6.06 -9.53 2.59
N PHE A 104 5.14 -10.25 1.96
CA PHE A 104 3.81 -10.56 2.47
C PHE A 104 3.31 -11.86 1.85
N SER A 105 2.21 -12.42 2.35
CA SER A 105 1.58 -13.59 1.73
C SER A 105 0.20 -13.21 1.18
N ILE A 106 -0.20 -13.85 0.09
CA ILE A 106 -1.54 -13.75 -0.50
C ILE A 106 -2.19 -15.13 -0.56
N GLY A 107 -3.50 -15.19 -0.42
CA GLY A 107 -4.26 -16.41 -0.65
C GLY A 107 -4.36 -17.37 0.53
N THR A 108 -5.23 -18.37 0.33
CA THR A 108 -5.46 -19.48 1.27
C THR A 108 -5.40 -20.81 0.50
N PRO A 109 -4.33 -21.62 0.67
CA PRO A 109 -3.19 -21.44 1.58
C PRO A 109 -2.29 -20.26 1.23
N LYS A 110 -1.50 -19.80 2.20
CA LYS A 110 -0.60 -18.64 2.05
C LYS A 110 0.42 -18.89 0.94
N PHE A 111 0.51 -17.94 0.02
CA PHE A 111 1.52 -17.86 -1.04
C PHE A 111 2.41 -16.64 -0.80
N ASP A 112 3.70 -16.86 -0.58
CA ASP A 112 4.65 -15.79 -0.28
C ASP A 112 4.96 -14.94 -1.52
N VAL A 113 4.89 -13.62 -1.34
CA VAL A 113 5.11 -12.60 -2.35
C VAL A 113 6.17 -11.64 -1.86
N MET A 114 7.04 -11.23 -2.78
CA MET A 114 7.96 -10.12 -2.57
C MET A 114 7.79 -9.12 -3.70
N ALA A 115 7.36 -7.91 -3.36
CA ALA A 115 7.00 -6.88 -4.33
C ALA A 115 7.61 -5.52 -3.93
N MET A 116 7.75 -4.61 -4.89
CA MET A 116 8.33 -3.28 -4.63
C MET A 116 7.34 -2.39 -3.88
N ALA A 117 7.78 -1.71 -2.83
CA ALA A 117 6.95 -0.72 -2.14
C ALA A 117 6.97 0.61 -2.89
N ASP A 118 5.78 1.16 -3.20
CA ASP A 118 5.65 2.35 -4.02
C ASP A 118 4.64 3.35 -3.43
N ILE A 119 5.14 4.47 -2.90
CA ILE A 119 4.32 5.57 -2.38
C ILE A 119 3.74 6.48 -3.49
N GLY A 120 4.08 6.21 -4.74
CA GLY A 120 3.65 6.95 -5.93
C GLY A 120 2.50 6.30 -6.71
N SER A 121 2.02 5.13 -6.30
CA SER A 121 0.87 4.47 -6.93
C SER A 121 -0.08 3.90 -5.90
N ASP A 122 -1.33 3.70 -6.30
CA ASP A 122 -2.40 3.27 -5.39
C ASP A 122 -2.56 1.75 -5.40
N LEU A 123 -2.92 1.15 -6.54
CA LEU A 123 -3.29 -0.26 -6.56
C LEU A 123 -2.09 -1.18 -6.28
N VAL A 124 -2.22 -2.07 -5.29
CA VAL A 124 -1.33 -3.23 -5.17
C VAL A 124 -1.63 -4.18 -6.32
N TRP A 125 -0.60 -4.59 -7.07
CA TRP A 125 -0.75 -5.63 -8.07
C TRP A 125 0.43 -6.60 -8.05
N VAL A 126 0.15 -7.84 -8.45
CA VAL A 126 1.14 -8.91 -8.58
C VAL A 126 0.93 -9.63 -9.90
N GLN A 127 2.00 -10.19 -10.45
CA GLN A 127 1.91 -11.03 -11.64
C GLN A 127 1.16 -12.33 -11.31
N CYS A 128 0.20 -12.67 -12.16
CA CYS A 128 -0.68 -13.81 -11.98
C CYS A 128 -0.58 -14.81 -13.14
N GLN A 129 -0.98 -16.05 -12.87
CA GLN A 129 -1.22 -17.07 -13.88
C GLN A 129 -2.68 -17.06 -14.36
N PRO A 130 -2.94 -17.33 -15.66
CA PRO A 130 -1.96 -17.39 -16.74
C PRO A 130 -1.47 -15.98 -17.09
N CYS A 131 -0.16 -15.83 -17.29
CA CYS A 131 0.42 -14.59 -17.80
C CYS A 131 0.40 -14.61 -19.34
N LYS A 132 -0.14 -13.56 -19.96
CA LYS A 132 -0.22 -13.41 -21.42
C LYS A 132 1.01 -12.71 -22.00
N LYS A 133 1.38 -11.57 -21.42
CA LYS A 133 2.49 -10.72 -21.86
C LYS A 133 3.18 -10.12 -20.66
N CYS A 134 4.07 -10.87 -20.01
CA CYS A 134 4.74 -10.36 -18.82
C CYS A 134 6.25 -10.60 -18.84
N TYR A 135 6.93 -9.85 -17.98
CA TYR A 135 8.33 -10.09 -17.67
C TYR A 135 8.52 -11.48 -17.04
N LYS A 136 9.72 -12.03 -17.24
CA LYS A 136 10.09 -13.37 -16.75
C LYS A 136 10.40 -13.31 -15.26
N GLN A 137 9.36 -13.37 -14.43
CA GLN A 137 9.52 -13.47 -12.99
C GLN A 137 10.29 -14.76 -12.61
N THR A 138 11.29 -14.65 -11.74
CA THR A 138 12.11 -15.78 -11.30
C THR A 138 11.44 -16.59 -10.19
N ASN A 139 10.73 -15.91 -9.29
CA ASN A 139 9.97 -16.55 -8.21
C ASN A 139 8.66 -17.13 -8.77
N PRO A 140 8.06 -18.14 -8.12
CA PRO A 140 6.76 -18.66 -8.50
C PRO A 140 5.74 -17.54 -8.70
N ILE A 141 4.91 -17.65 -9.74
CA ILE A 141 3.86 -16.69 -10.07
C ILE A 141 2.58 -17.11 -9.33
N PHE A 142 1.83 -16.16 -8.78
CA PHE A 142 0.60 -16.47 -8.06
C PHE A 142 -0.44 -17.08 -9.00
N ASP A 143 -0.99 -18.22 -8.60
CA ASP A 143 -2.05 -18.90 -9.33
C ASP A 143 -3.37 -18.69 -8.60
N PRO A 144 -4.25 -17.80 -9.09
CA PRO A 144 -5.51 -17.48 -8.41
C PRO A 144 -6.42 -18.71 -8.26
N SER A 145 -6.30 -19.73 -9.14
CA SER A 145 -7.11 -20.95 -9.06
C SER A 145 -6.80 -21.83 -7.84
N LYS A 146 -5.62 -21.64 -7.22
CA LYS A 146 -5.16 -22.40 -6.05
C LYS A 146 -5.56 -21.76 -4.72
N SER A 147 -6.07 -20.54 -4.72
CA SER A 147 -6.50 -19.83 -3.51
C SER A 147 -8.00 -19.96 -3.30
N LYS A 148 -8.40 -20.43 -2.11
CA LYS A 148 -9.81 -20.53 -1.71
C LYS A 148 -10.45 -19.18 -1.40
N THR A 149 -9.64 -18.15 -1.18
CA THR A 149 -10.08 -16.81 -0.80
C THR A 149 -10.01 -15.80 -1.96
N TYR A 150 -9.53 -16.23 -3.13
CA TYR A 150 -9.53 -15.43 -4.34
C TYR A 150 -10.97 -15.19 -4.81
N LYS A 151 -11.31 -13.93 -5.05
CA LYS A 151 -12.62 -13.54 -5.58
C LYS A 151 -12.47 -12.51 -6.68
N LEU A 152 -12.83 -12.88 -7.89
CA LEU A 152 -12.86 -11.97 -9.03
C LEU A 152 -13.88 -10.84 -8.79
N VAL A 153 -13.50 -9.60 -9.11
CA VAL A 153 -14.36 -8.42 -8.99
C VAL A 153 -15.07 -8.16 -10.31
N GLY A 154 -16.41 -8.11 -10.27
CA GLY A 154 -17.23 -7.71 -11.41
C GLY A 154 -17.38 -6.19 -11.52
N CYS A 155 -17.70 -5.69 -12.71
CA CYS A 155 -17.81 -4.27 -13.03
C CYS A 155 -18.82 -3.49 -12.17
N SER A 156 -19.90 -4.13 -11.71
CA SER A 156 -20.92 -3.48 -10.88
C SER A 156 -20.55 -3.40 -9.39
N SER A 157 -19.42 -3.98 -8.98
CA SER A 157 -18.97 -3.99 -7.59
C SER A 157 -18.47 -2.63 -7.14
N GLU A 158 -18.73 -2.26 -5.88
CA GLU A 158 -18.12 -1.08 -5.26
C GLU A 158 -16.59 -1.13 -5.31
N ALA A 159 -16.00 -2.32 -5.21
CA ALA A 159 -14.55 -2.51 -5.34
C ALA A 159 -14.01 -2.04 -6.70
N CYS A 160 -14.77 -2.23 -7.78
CA CYS A 160 -14.35 -1.80 -9.11
C CYS A 160 -14.39 -0.27 -9.26
N LYS A 161 -15.36 0.39 -8.61
CA LYS A 161 -15.50 1.85 -8.65
C LYS A 161 -14.32 2.58 -8.01
N LEU A 162 -13.56 1.91 -7.14
CA LEU A 162 -12.34 2.44 -6.53
C LEU A 162 -11.15 2.44 -7.51
N ILE A 163 -11.24 1.72 -8.63
CA ILE A 163 -10.19 1.64 -9.63
C ILE A 163 -10.40 2.75 -10.67
N GLU A 164 -9.49 3.71 -10.72
CA GLU A 164 -9.61 4.90 -11.58
C GLU A 164 -9.67 4.55 -13.07
N LYS A 165 -8.67 3.82 -13.57
CA LYS A 165 -8.59 3.35 -14.97
C LYS A 165 -9.15 1.94 -15.12
N ASN A 166 -10.48 1.82 -14.95
CA ASN A 166 -11.20 0.57 -15.19
C ASN A 166 -11.87 0.51 -16.57
N ASN A 167 -12.18 -0.71 -17.05
CA ASN A 167 -12.83 -0.97 -18.33
C ASN A 167 -14.38 -0.99 -18.28
N CYS A 168 -14.99 -0.52 -17.19
CA CYS A 168 -16.39 -0.82 -16.86
C CYS A 168 -17.39 0.31 -17.20
N GLN A 169 -17.04 1.24 -18.10
CA GLN A 169 -17.93 2.33 -18.53
C GLN A 169 -19.19 1.76 -19.24
N LYS A 170 -20.25 1.45 -18.47
CA LYS A 170 -21.55 0.86 -18.86
C LYS A 170 -21.58 -0.67 -19.03
N ALA A 171 -20.73 -1.38 -18.31
CA ALA A 171 -20.66 -2.83 -18.37
C ALA A 171 -21.70 -3.55 -17.47
N SER A 172 -22.27 -4.66 -17.97
CA SER A 172 -23.10 -5.60 -17.18
C SER A 172 -22.32 -6.15 -15.98
N SER A 173 -23.02 -6.58 -14.92
CA SER A 173 -22.42 -7.24 -13.75
C SER A 173 -21.63 -8.51 -14.08
N SER A 174 -21.92 -9.13 -15.23
CA SER A 174 -21.21 -10.31 -15.74
C SER A 174 -19.82 -10.01 -16.32
N ILE A 175 -19.48 -8.73 -16.53
CA ILE A 175 -18.17 -8.33 -17.06
C ILE A 175 -17.20 -8.18 -15.89
N LYS A 176 -16.02 -8.79 -16.04
CA LYS A 176 -14.92 -8.67 -15.07
C LYS A 176 -14.33 -7.27 -15.10
N CYS A 177 -14.08 -6.73 -13.91
CA CYS A 177 -13.39 -5.45 -13.74
C CYS A 177 -11.90 -5.65 -14.04
N GLN A 178 -11.36 -4.82 -14.92
CA GLN A 178 -9.93 -4.83 -15.25
C GLN A 178 -9.30 -3.50 -14.87
N TYR A 179 -8.02 -3.54 -14.54
CA TYR A 179 -7.23 -2.36 -14.24
C TYR A 179 -6.13 -2.17 -15.29
N THR A 180 -5.71 -0.93 -15.46
CA THR A 180 -4.48 -0.56 -16.17
C THR A 180 -3.71 0.45 -15.33
N MET A 181 -2.48 0.09 -14.96
CA MET A 181 -1.49 0.98 -14.35
C MET A 181 -0.43 1.33 -15.38
N GLU A 182 -0.19 2.62 -15.55
CA GLU A 182 0.88 3.17 -16.37
C GLU A 182 1.84 3.89 -15.44
N TYR A 183 3.09 3.49 -15.48
CA TYR A 183 4.16 4.06 -14.68
C TYR A 183 4.90 5.12 -15.48
N VAL A 184 5.56 5.98 -14.72
CA VAL A 184 6.29 7.12 -15.25
C VAL A 184 7.49 6.71 -16.12
N ASP A 185 8.02 5.50 -15.94
CA ASP A 185 9.07 4.88 -16.76
C ASP A 185 8.51 4.12 -17.97
N GLU A 186 7.26 4.41 -18.36
CA GLU A 186 6.51 3.77 -19.44
C GLU A 186 6.21 2.28 -19.20
N ALA A 187 6.54 1.74 -18.03
CA ALA A 187 6.11 0.40 -17.66
C ALA A 187 4.59 0.36 -17.49
N VAL A 188 3.98 -0.76 -17.88
CA VAL A 188 2.54 -0.95 -17.83
C VAL A 188 2.21 -2.28 -17.17
N SER A 189 1.27 -2.26 -16.23
CA SER A 189 0.64 -3.46 -15.71
C SER A 189 -0.86 -3.39 -15.97
N SER A 190 -1.44 -4.48 -16.47
CA SER A 190 -2.89 -4.62 -16.63
C SER A 190 -3.31 -6.06 -16.35
N GLY A 191 -4.56 -6.21 -15.94
CA GLY A 191 -5.12 -7.50 -15.58
C GLY A 191 -6.48 -7.37 -14.90
N ASP A 192 -6.88 -8.45 -14.23
CA ASP A 192 -8.18 -8.51 -13.57
C ASP A 192 -8.09 -7.93 -12.16
N VAL A 193 -9.12 -7.21 -11.74
CA VAL A 193 -9.28 -6.75 -10.35
C VAL A 193 -9.88 -7.90 -9.54
N ALA A 194 -9.31 -8.17 -8.39
CA ALA A 194 -9.76 -9.23 -7.50
C ALA A 194 -9.70 -8.80 -6.04
N GLN A 195 -10.39 -9.55 -5.19
CA GLN A 195 -10.27 -9.52 -3.74
C GLN A 195 -9.52 -10.76 -3.27
N GLU A 196 -8.63 -10.59 -2.29
CA GLU A 196 -7.87 -11.70 -1.72
C GLU A 196 -7.55 -11.45 -0.23
N THR A 197 -7.16 -12.51 0.47
CA THR A 197 -6.60 -12.46 1.81
C THR A 197 -5.12 -12.13 1.73
N PHE A 198 -4.70 -11.04 2.37
CA PHE A 198 -3.29 -10.68 2.53
C PHE A 198 -2.85 -10.98 3.96
N THR A 199 -1.58 -11.36 4.13
CA THR A 199 -0.99 -11.52 5.46
C THR A 199 0.37 -10.84 5.54
N PHE A 200 0.57 -10.00 6.56
CA PHE A 200 1.75 -9.17 6.78
C PHE A 200 2.46 -9.55 8.09
N GLY A 201 3.77 -9.78 8.03
CA GLY A 201 4.60 -10.06 9.21
C GLY A 201 5.13 -11.48 9.30
N THR A 202 6.01 -11.72 10.28
CA THR A 202 6.74 -12.98 10.46
C THR A 202 6.02 -13.90 11.45
N ASN A 203 5.46 -15.02 10.98
CA ASN A 203 5.14 -16.30 11.66
C ASN A 203 4.55 -16.34 13.11
N ILE A 204 4.35 -15.20 13.77
CA ILE A 204 3.71 -15.08 15.07
C ILE A 204 2.25 -14.76 14.75
N LYS A 205 1.34 -15.65 15.17
CA LYS A 205 -0.11 -15.44 15.04
C LYS A 205 -0.50 -14.18 15.83
N ASN A 206 -0.44 -13.03 15.19
CA ASN A 206 -0.99 -11.79 15.69
C ASN A 206 -2.29 -11.55 14.90
N PRO A 207 -3.44 -11.34 15.55
CA PRO A 207 -4.70 -11.05 14.86
C PRO A 207 -4.62 -9.91 13.82
N LEU A 208 -3.65 -9.01 13.97
CA LEU A 208 -3.40 -7.88 13.06
C LEU A 208 -2.48 -8.20 11.86
N ASP A 209 -2.16 -9.47 11.63
CA ASP A 209 -1.35 -9.87 10.48
C ASP A 209 -2.20 -10.16 9.23
N ARG A 210 -3.48 -10.54 9.36
CA ARG A 210 -4.31 -11.06 8.27
C ARG A 210 -5.46 -10.12 7.92
N PHE A 211 -5.54 -9.74 6.65
CA PHE A 211 -6.58 -8.84 6.12
C PHE A 211 -7.33 -9.51 4.97
N ASP A 212 -8.63 -9.67 5.15
CA ASP A 212 -9.51 -10.26 4.15
C ASP A 212 -10.03 -9.22 3.15
N LYS A 213 -10.35 -9.67 1.93
CA LYS A 213 -11.01 -8.86 0.89
C LYS A 213 -10.21 -7.63 0.43
N ILE A 214 -8.88 -7.69 0.52
CA ILE A 214 -7.99 -6.68 -0.05
C ILE A 214 -8.15 -6.69 -1.57
N ILE A 215 -8.50 -5.54 -2.13
CA ILE A 215 -8.61 -5.28 -3.55
C ILE A 215 -7.21 -5.16 -4.12
N PHE A 216 -6.90 -5.97 -5.12
CA PHE A 216 -5.59 -5.96 -5.77
C PHE A 216 -5.74 -6.28 -7.27
N GLY A 217 -4.70 -5.95 -8.02
CA GLY A 217 -4.57 -6.30 -9.43
C GLY A 217 -3.89 -7.65 -9.62
N CYS A 218 -4.56 -8.56 -10.33
CA CYS A 218 -4.00 -9.82 -10.78
C CYS A 218 -3.50 -9.64 -12.22
N GLY A 219 -2.24 -9.25 -12.36
CA GLY A 219 -1.65 -8.79 -13.62
C GLY A 219 -1.29 -9.93 -14.56
N ASP A 220 -1.92 -9.98 -15.73
CA ASP A 220 -1.64 -10.94 -16.79
C ASP A 220 -0.91 -10.30 -18.00
N ASN A 221 -0.70 -8.99 -17.96
CA ASN A 221 0.03 -8.21 -18.96
C ASN A 221 0.88 -7.14 -18.27
N ASN A 222 2.17 -7.45 -18.04
CA ASN A 222 3.13 -6.60 -17.33
C ASN A 222 4.36 -6.34 -18.22
N GLN A 223 4.37 -5.20 -18.89
CA GLN A 223 5.39 -4.81 -19.88
C GLN A 223 6.24 -3.64 -19.36
N GLY A 224 7.45 -3.50 -19.87
CA GLY A 224 8.42 -2.51 -19.41
C GLY A 224 9.49 -3.11 -18.48
N HIS A 225 10.13 -2.25 -17.69
CA HIS A 225 11.37 -2.59 -16.98
C HIS A 225 11.14 -3.14 -15.56
N PHE A 226 10.25 -4.11 -15.41
CA PHE A 226 10.07 -4.78 -14.13
C PHE A 226 11.23 -5.73 -13.81
N ASP A 227 11.67 -5.73 -12.55
CA ASP A 227 12.74 -6.64 -12.12
C ASP A 227 12.21 -8.09 -12.00
N PRO A 228 12.85 -9.07 -12.67
CA PRO A 228 12.49 -10.48 -12.56
C PRO A 228 12.33 -11.02 -11.14
N LYS A 229 13.04 -10.47 -10.15
CA LYS A 229 12.96 -10.98 -8.76
C LYS A 229 11.87 -10.30 -7.91
N SER A 230 11.13 -9.34 -8.47
CA SER A 230 9.93 -8.75 -7.87
C SER A 230 8.67 -9.34 -8.48
N ALA A 231 7.68 -9.64 -7.64
CA ALA A 231 6.40 -10.17 -8.08
C ALA A 231 5.39 -9.09 -8.52
N GLY A 232 5.68 -7.82 -8.28
CA GLY A 232 4.82 -6.70 -8.65
C GLY A 232 5.11 -5.44 -7.84
N ILE A 233 4.07 -4.65 -7.56
CA ILE A 233 4.15 -3.37 -6.84
C ILE A 233 3.09 -3.31 -5.74
N VAL A 234 3.49 -2.87 -4.55
CA VAL A 234 2.61 -2.53 -3.43
C VAL A 234 2.38 -1.02 -3.45
N GLY A 235 1.22 -0.61 -3.96
CA GLY A 235 0.83 0.79 -3.95
C GLY A 235 0.45 1.27 -2.55
N LEU A 236 1.16 2.29 -2.10
CA LEU A 236 1.06 2.96 -0.80
C LEU A 236 0.64 4.43 -0.94
N GLY A 237 0.21 4.82 -2.14
CA GLY A 237 -0.27 6.16 -2.48
C GLY A 237 -1.47 6.60 -1.66
N ASN A 238 -1.89 7.84 -1.87
CA ASN A 238 -2.97 8.50 -1.13
C ASN A 238 -4.37 8.21 -1.72
N GLY A 239 -4.44 7.50 -2.85
CA GLY A 239 -5.71 7.17 -3.49
C GLY A 239 -6.49 6.07 -2.78
N VAL A 240 -7.78 5.96 -3.09
CA VAL A 240 -8.73 5.06 -2.40
C VAL A 240 -8.43 3.57 -2.58
N ALA A 241 -7.73 3.19 -3.65
CA ALA A 241 -7.35 1.80 -3.92
C ALA A 241 -6.04 1.40 -3.25
N SER A 242 -5.34 2.31 -2.57
CA SER A 242 -4.06 2.01 -1.93
C SER A 242 -4.17 1.07 -0.75
N LEU A 243 -3.10 0.33 -0.47
CA LEU A 243 -3.08 -0.55 0.69
C LEU A 243 -3.33 0.24 1.99
N THR A 244 -2.74 1.44 2.11
CA THR A 244 -2.94 2.32 3.27
C THR A 244 -4.40 2.76 3.41
N SER A 245 -5.08 3.11 2.30
CA SER A 245 -6.50 3.47 2.32
C SER A 245 -7.41 2.28 2.62
N GLN A 246 -7.14 1.12 2.02
CA GLN A 246 -7.95 -0.09 2.23
C GLN A 246 -7.89 -0.60 3.67
N LEU A 247 -6.72 -0.45 4.32
CA LEU A 247 -6.55 -0.78 5.73
C LEU A 247 -7.10 0.31 6.67
N GLY A 248 -7.51 1.47 6.14
CA GLY A 248 -7.77 2.71 6.87
C GLY A 248 -8.68 2.57 8.09
N ALA A 249 -9.75 1.80 8.00
CA ALA A 249 -10.67 1.57 9.13
C ALA A 249 -10.02 0.81 10.30
N VAL A 250 -9.03 -0.05 10.02
CA VAL A 250 -8.33 -0.84 11.05
C VAL A 250 -7.13 -0.07 11.60
N ILE A 251 -6.50 0.78 10.77
CA ILE A 251 -5.25 1.47 11.12
C ILE A 251 -5.46 2.96 11.45
N ASP A 252 -6.71 3.42 11.60
CA ASP A 252 -7.08 4.84 11.73
C ASP A 252 -6.44 5.74 10.65
N ASN A 253 -6.32 5.21 9.44
CA ASN A 253 -5.59 5.78 8.30
C ASN A 253 -4.12 6.16 8.57
N LYS A 254 -3.54 5.75 9.71
CA LYS A 254 -2.17 6.07 10.11
C LYS A 254 -1.21 5.04 9.55
N PHE A 255 -0.22 5.50 8.81
CA PHE A 255 0.97 4.74 8.49
C PHE A 255 2.20 5.64 8.59
N SER A 256 3.38 5.06 8.75
CA SER A 256 4.66 5.76 8.66
C SER A 256 5.75 4.80 8.23
N TYR A 257 6.86 5.33 7.71
CA TYR A 257 8.01 4.52 7.37
C TYR A 257 9.28 5.11 7.97
N CYS A 258 10.20 4.22 8.36
CA CYS A 258 11.55 4.56 8.79
C CYS A 258 12.52 3.79 7.90
N LEU A 259 13.23 4.52 7.04
CA LEU A 259 14.16 3.95 6.08
C LEU A 259 15.57 4.04 6.65
N ALA A 260 16.19 2.88 6.86
CA ALA A 260 17.55 2.80 7.37
C ALA A 260 18.54 3.31 6.34
N GLN A 261 19.55 4.05 6.80
CA GLN A 261 20.62 4.55 5.93
C GLN A 261 21.55 3.43 5.47
N GLU A 262 21.76 2.41 6.31
CA GLU A 262 22.58 1.24 6.00
C GLU A 262 21.67 0.08 5.55
N HIS A 263 22.10 -0.63 4.51
CA HIS A 263 21.29 -1.66 3.82
C HIS A 263 21.13 -2.96 4.63
N ASP A 264 22.00 -3.18 5.61
CA ASP A 264 21.99 -4.30 6.55
C ASP A 264 21.11 -4.02 7.78
N LYS A 265 20.67 -2.77 7.98
CA LYS A 265 19.75 -2.39 9.06
C LYS A 265 18.30 -2.50 8.63
N PRO A 266 17.39 -2.89 9.55
CA PRO A 266 15.98 -3.04 9.22
C PRO A 266 15.34 -1.68 8.93
N SER A 267 14.65 -1.57 7.81
CA SER A 267 13.69 -0.49 7.56
C SER A 267 12.29 -0.98 7.89
N LEU A 268 11.41 -0.09 8.35
CA LEU A 268 10.08 -0.47 8.83
C LEU A 268 9.00 0.38 8.19
N LEU A 269 7.91 -0.26 7.80
CA LEU A 269 6.62 0.33 7.47
C LEU A 269 5.66 0.02 8.62
N ASN A 270 5.24 1.05 9.35
CA ASN A 270 4.36 0.93 10.50
C ASN A 270 2.95 1.38 10.15
N PHE A 271 1.97 0.73 10.75
CA PHE A 271 0.54 1.01 10.58
C PHE A 271 -0.13 1.18 11.94
N GLY A 272 -1.21 1.96 11.99
CA GLY A 272 -1.99 2.18 13.21
C GLY A 272 -1.20 2.93 14.28
N GLU A 273 -1.37 2.56 15.54
CA GLU A 273 -0.69 3.24 16.65
C GLU A 273 0.85 3.11 16.60
N LYS A 274 1.40 2.08 15.95
CA LYS A 274 2.85 1.97 15.71
C LYS A 274 3.37 3.00 14.71
N ALA A 275 2.49 3.59 13.92
CA ALA A 275 2.87 4.63 12.97
C ALA A 275 3.09 5.99 13.64
N VAL A 276 2.57 6.19 14.85
CA VAL A 276 2.67 7.46 15.58
C VAL A 276 4.12 7.70 15.98
N VAL A 277 4.68 8.80 15.51
CA VAL A 277 6.01 9.26 15.90
C VAL A 277 5.86 10.43 16.86
N SER A 278 6.53 10.34 17.99
CA SER A 278 6.46 11.31 19.08
C SER A 278 7.83 11.45 19.74
N GLY A 279 8.08 12.60 20.37
CA GLY A 279 9.29 12.87 21.12
C GLY A 279 10.03 14.12 20.63
N PRO A 280 11.12 14.52 21.33
CA PRO A 280 11.90 15.70 20.98
C PRO A 280 12.35 15.67 19.52
N GLY A 281 12.15 16.77 18.79
CA GLY A 281 12.53 16.91 17.38
C GLY A 281 11.50 16.40 16.38
N THR A 282 10.38 15.82 16.84
CA THR A 282 9.26 15.49 15.95
C THR A 282 8.58 16.77 15.46
N VAL A 283 8.41 16.88 14.15
CA VAL A 283 7.69 17.99 13.50
C VAL A 283 6.59 17.45 12.61
N SER A 284 5.52 18.22 12.45
CA SER A 284 4.40 17.86 11.58
C SER A 284 4.11 18.99 10.60
N THR A 285 3.76 18.62 9.37
CA THR A 285 3.25 19.55 8.35
C THR A 285 1.97 18.97 7.76
N PRO A 286 0.94 19.80 7.49
CA PRO A 286 -0.27 19.32 6.86
C PRO A 286 0.00 18.74 5.46
N LEU A 287 -0.61 17.61 5.16
CA LEU A 287 -0.78 17.13 3.79
C LEU A 287 -1.71 18.07 3.04
N VAL A 288 -1.43 18.30 1.76
CA VAL A 288 -2.21 19.20 0.91
C VAL A 288 -2.73 18.45 -0.31
N PHE A 289 -3.80 18.98 -0.89
CA PHE A 289 -4.30 18.47 -2.16
C PHE A 289 -3.39 18.97 -3.28
N GLY A 290 -2.99 18.07 -4.17
CA GLY A 290 -2.26 18.41 -5.39
C GLY A 290 -3.02 17.97 -6.63
N ARG A 291 -2.30 17.93 -7.76
CA ARG A 291 -2.90 17.65 -9.07
C ARG A 291 -3.41 16.22 -9.21
N SER A 292 -2.70 15.26 -8.61
CA SER A 292 -3.10 13.85 -8.61
C SER A 292 -3.57 13.45 -7.21
N PRO A 293 -4.73 12.77 -7.06
CA PRO A 293 -5.18 12.29 -5.77
C PRO A 293 -4.29 11.16 -5.19
N SER A 294 -3.45 10.52 -6.01
CA SER A 294 -2.59 9.40 -5.63
C SER A 294 -1.32 9.81 -4.87
N TYR A 295 -0.87 11.05 -4.99
CA TYR A 295 0.37 11.50 -4.36
C TYR A 295 0.14 12.22 -3.02
N TYR A 296 1.12 12.09 -2.12
CA TYR A 296 1.20 12.90 -0.90
C TYR A 296 1.93 14.21 -1.21
N TYR A 297 1.24 15.35 -1.05
CA TYR A 297 1.83 16.68 -1.23
C TYR A 297 2.03 17.39 0.09
N LEU A 298 3.08 18.19 0.17
CA LEU A 298 3.44 19.03 1.31
C LEU A 298 3.75 20.46 0.84
N TYR A 299 3.43 21.47 1.65
CA TYR A 299 3.96 22.82 1.44
C TYR A 299 5.41 22.89 1.91
N SER A 300 6.31 23.33 1.04
CA SER A 300 7.68 23.70 1.42
C SER A 300 7.79 25.23 1.49
N LYS A 301 8.06 25.76 2.69
CA LYS A 301 8.45 27.17 2.87
C LYS A 301 9.97 27.25 2.78
N ILE A 302 10.48 27.43 1.56
CA ILE A 302 11.88 27.78 1.24
C ILE A 302 12.90 26.65 1.49
N LEU A 303 13.55 26.17 0.43
CA LEU A 303 14.82 25.44 0.55
C LEU A 303 15.93 26.46 0.81
N SER A 304 16.55 26.45 2.00
CA SER A 304 17.83 27.13 2.21
C SER A 304 18.95 26.19 1.77
N LEU A 305 19.72 26.58 0.75
CA LEU A 305 20.83 25.80 0.19
C LEU A 305 22.17 26.03 0.92
N GLU A 306 22.22 26.91 1.92
CA GLU A 306 23.48 27.28 2.61
C GLU A 306 23.60 26.80 4.06
N ALA A 307 22.56 26.19 4.62
CA ALA A 307 22.69 25.44 5.88
C ALA A 307 22.77 23.96 5.51
N GLN A 308 23.77 23.24 6.02
CA GLN A 308 23.79 21.77 5.99
C GLN A 308 22.42 21.25 6.42
N LEU A 309 21.62 20.83 5.43
CA LEU A 309 20.39 20.13 5.64
C LEU A 309 20.79 18.79 6.26
N LYS A 310 20.90 18.74 7.59
CA LYS A 310 20.69 17.53 8.36
C LYS A 310 19.23 17.15 8.15
N LEU A 311 18.95 16.57 6.98
CA LEU A 311 17.82 15.69 6.81
C LEU A 311 18.14 14.49 7.70
N THR A 312 17.79 14.59 8.99
CA THR A 312 17.65 13.41 9.83
C THR A 312 16.70 12.48 9.08
N SER A 313 17.07 11.21 8.98
CA SER A 313 16.50 10.11 8.21
C SER A 313 15.05 9.73 8.61
N SER A 314 14.22 10.71 8.93
CA SER A 314 12.95 10.56 9.65
C SER A 314 11.87 11.44 9.02
N LEU A 315 11.75 11.45 7.68
CA LEU A 315 10.52 11.99 7.09
C LEU A 315 9.40 10.98 7.34
N VAL A 316 8.68 11.19 8.45
CA VAL A 316 7.50 10.45 8.85
C VAL A 316 6.32 11.13 8.18
N LEU A 317 5.85 10.57 7.06
CA LEU A 317 4.53 10.93 6.53
C LEU A 317 3.49 10.24 7.40
N ILE A 318 2.84 10.99 8.29
CA ILE A 318 1.60 10.54 8.93
C ILE A 318 0.47 10.89 7.97
N GLY A 319 0.05 9.92 7.15
CA GLY A 319 -1.23 10.01 6.48
C GLY A 319 -2.32 10.07 7.55
N ARG A 320 -3.17 11.09 7.54
CA ARG A 320 -4.47 11.04 8.20
C ARG A 320 -5.49 11.59 7.23
N ARG A 321 -6.26 10.70 6.61
CA ARG A 321 -7.43 11.09 5.83
C ARG A 321 -8.53 11.47 6.81
N LYS A 322 -9.04 12.70 6.70
CA LYS A 322 -10.28 13.11 7.38
C LYS A 322 -11.48 12.47 6.70
#